data_AF-A0A4Q2K8I1-F1
#
_entry.id   AF-A0A4Q2K8I1-F1
#
_cell.length_a   1.000
_cell.length_b   1.000
_cell.length_c   1.000
_cell.angle_alpha   90.00
_cell.angle_beta   90.00
_cell.angle_gamma   90.00
#
_symmetry.space_group_name_H-M   'P 1'
#
loop_
_entity.id
_entity.type
_entity.pdbx_description
1 polymer ?
#
loop_
_entity_poly.entity_id
_entity_poly.type
_entity_poly.pdbx_seq_one_letter_code
_entity_poly.pdbx_strand_id
1 'polypeptide(L)'
;MKNENSTCPICGNPTSIWYGNARKDKLCREHAQQMKEGIIEQCPNCGKWHTTGKPCECKSKAIRYSENVNNSELTCIICGEPSNGKHFCRSCYAKYKDRSVDIRITHCTETEILDEYGNLIYTCDDGRKVRSRAEAIICSWLYNNKIRIKYEEPVYYRDEESGETKTLHPDFFLPDYELYIEYNELSNPKYLKSKEYTQKIYDKLGLKVLIMTDKDLQDVAACLKPRLFVR
;
A
#
# COMPACT_ATOMS: atom_id res chain seq x y z
N MET A 1 -31.57 31.14 37.44
CA MET A 1 -31.54 30.92 35.98
C MET A 1 -32.43 29.72 35.71
N LYS A 2 -33.51 29.92 34.95
CA LYS A 2 -34.62 28.97 34.84
C LYS A 2 -34.16 27.70 34.10
N ASN A 3 -34.42 26.56 34.71
CA ASN A 3 -34.19 25.22 34.17
C ASN A 3 -34.69 25.14 32.72
N GLU A 4 -33.77 24.99 31.77
CA GLU A 4 -34.13 24.47 30.46
C GLU A 4 -34.84 23.14 30.72
N ASN A 5 -36.11 23.04 30.32
CA ASN A 5 -36.92 21.84 30.43
C ASN A 5 -36.23 20.69 29.71
N SER A 6 -35.31 20.01 30.41
CA SER A 6 -34.66 18.81 29.93
C SER A 6 -35.74 17.74 29.83
N THR A 7 -35.92 17.21 28.63
CA THR A 7 -36.90 16.16 28.34
C THR A 7 -36.18 14.83 28.13
N CYS A 8 -36.88 13.76 28.47
CA CYS A 8 -36.41 12.40 28.28
C CYS A 8 -36.25 12.11 26.79
N PRO A 9 -35.07 11.66 26.33
CA PRO A 9 -34.84 11.36 24.91
C PRO A 9 -35.65 10.15 24.41
N ILE A 10 -36.28 9.37 25.30
CA ILE A 10 -37.07 8.18 24.95
C ILE A 10 -38.56 8.50 24.80
N CYS A 11 -39.12 9.31 25.71
CA CYS A 11 -40.57 9.57 25.77
C CYS A 11 -40.98 11.05 25.78
N GLY A 12 -40.02 11.98 25.79
CA GLY A 12 -40.31 13.42 25.82
C GLY A 12 -40.79 13.96 27.18
N ASN A 13 -41.07 13.10 28.17
CA ASN A 13 -41.47 13.51 29.51
C ASN A 13 -40.34 14.30 30.22
N PRO A 14 -40.65 15.15 31.22
CA PRO A 14 -39.62 15.86 31.97
C PRO A 14 -38.55 14.91 32.54
N THR A 15 -37.29 15.24 32.31
CA THR A 15 -36.13 14.56 32.90
C THR A 15 -36.22 14.61 34.41
N SER A 16 -35.84 13.53 35.09
CA SER A 16 -35.84 13.54 36.55
C SER A 16 -34.80 14.52 37.10
N ILE A 17 -35.23 15.29 38.09
CA ILE A 17 -34.42 16.29 38.79
C ILE A 17 -34.08 15.72 40.17
N TRP A 18 -32.82 15.82 40.57
CA TRP A 18 -32.33 15.43 41.88
C TRP A 18 -31.56 16.61 42.50
N TYR A 19 -31.99 17.08 43.67
CA TYR A 19 -31.49 18.31 44.32
C TYR A 19 -31.39 19.52 43.37
N GLY A 20 -32.44 19.76 42.59
CA GLY A 20 -32.52 20.89 41.66
C GLY A 20 -31.76 20.72 40.34
N ASN A 21 -30.97 19.65 40.17
CA ASN A 21 -30.23 19.39 38.93
C ASN A 21 -30.83 18.22 38.14
N ALA A 22 -30.96 18.37 36.82
CA ALA A 22 -31.39 17.29 35.94
C ALA A 22 -30.33 16.18 35.90
N ARG A 23 -30.76 14.92 35.80
CA ARG A 23 -29.84 13.79 35.68
C ARG A 23 -28.99 13.89 34.41
N LYS A 24 -27.73 13.43 34.49
CA LYS A 24 -26.77 13.45 33.38
C LYS A 24 -27.22 12.63 32.17
N ASP A 25 -27.90 11.51 32.40
CA ASP A 25 -28.49 10.63 31.38
C ASP A 25 -29.73 11.25 30.68
N LYS A 26 -30.24 12.37 31.21
CA LYS A 26 -31.45 13.07 30.79
C LYS A 26 -32.72 12.21 30.83
N LEU A 27 -32.72 11.06 31.50
CA LEU A 27 -33.87 10.15 31.54
C LEU A 27 -34.94 10.64 32.53
N CYS A 28 -36.21 10.32 32.24
CA CYS A 28 -37.28 10.42 33.24
C CYS A 28 -37.16 9.28 34.28
N ARG A 29 -37.96 9.33 35.34
CA ARG A 29 -37.86 8.41 36.49
C ARG A 29 -38.04 6.95 36.08
N GLU A 30 -38.98 6.69 35.18
CA GLU A 30 -39.30 5.35 34.68
C GLU A 30 -38.15 4.77 33.85
N HIS A 31 -37.65 5.52 32.86
CA HIS A 31 -36.54 5.04 32.02
C HIS A 31 -35.22 4.95 32.79
N ALA A 32 -35.00 5.80 33.80
CA ALA A 32 -33.85 5.68 34.69
C ALA A 32 -33.90 4.38 35.53
N GLN A 33 -35.09 3.93 35.91
CA GLN A 33 -35.29 2.64 36.57
C GLN A 33 -35.07 1.47 35.62
N GLN A 34 -35.63 1.55 34.39
CA GLN A 34 -35.40 0.53 33.35
C GLN A 34 -33.92 0.38 32.97
N MET A 35 -33.14 1.47 33.00
CA MET A 35 -31.68 1.41 32.84
C MET A 35 -31.02 0.66 34.00
N LYS A 36 -31.43 0.96 35.24
CA LYS A 36 -30.88 0.30 36.44
C LYS A 36 -31.22 -1.19 36.49
N GLU A 37 -32.38 -1.57 35.97
CA GLU A 37 -32.86 -2.96 35.85
C GLU A 37 -32.27 -3.67 34.62
N GLY A 38 -31.47 -2.99 33.79
CA GLY A 38 -30.82 -3.57 32.61
C GLY A 38 -31.78 -3.85 31.45
N ILE A 39 -32.97 -3.25 31.44
CA ILE A 39 -33.98 -3.42 30.37
C ILE A 39 -33.64 -2.54 29.16
N ILE A 40 -32.98 -1.41 29.38
CA ILE A 40 -32.52 -0.50 28.32
C ILE A 40 -31.03 -0.19 28.49
N GLU A 41 -30.35 0.01 27.36
CA GLU A 41 -28.94 0.39 27.29
C GLU A 41 -28.74 1.53 26.29
N GLN A 42 -27.70 2.34 26.50
CA GLN A 42 -27.33 3.40 25.58
C GLN A 42 -26.32 2.87 24.57
N CYS A 43 -26.61 3.03 23.27
CA CYS A 43 -25.69 2.60 22.25
C CYS A 43 -24.40 3.44 22.27
N PRO A 44 -23.19 2.83 22.36
CA PRO A 44 -21.93 3.57 22.36
C PRO A 44 -21.65 4.30 21.03
N ASN A 45 -22.24 3.84 19.92
CA ASN A 45 -21.97 4.41 18.58
C ASN A 45 -22.84 5.63 18.22
N CYS A 46 -24.08 5.70 18.69
CA CYS A 46 -25.00 6.79 18.32
C CYS A 46 -25.61 7.54 19.51
N GLY A 47 -25.33 7.12 20.75
CA GLY A 47 -25.85 7.76 21.96
C GLY A 47 -27.36 7.62 22.17
N LYS A 48 -28.08 6.87 21.31
CA LYS A 48 -29.51 6.59 21.47
C LYS A 48 -29.75 5.41 22.41
N TRP A 49 -30.83 5.49 23.17
CA TRP A 49 -31.29 4.44 24.07
C TRP A 49 -32.10 3.39 23.31
N HIS A 50 -31.88 2.11 23.61
CA HIS A 50 -32.66 1.00 23.07
C HIS A 50 -32.84 -0.09 24.12
N THR A 51 -33.80 -1.00 23.91
CA THR A 51 -33.97 -2.17 24.77
C THR A 51 -32.74 -3.07 24.69
N THR A 52 -32.27 -3.55 25.83
CA THR A 52 -31.14 -4.47 25.96
C THR A 52 -31.41 -5.74 25.16
N GLY A 53 -30.46 -6.14 24.32
CA GLY A 53 -30.60 -7.30 23.43
C GLY A 53 -31.34 -7.04 22.11
N LYS A 54 -32.01 -5.89 21.94
CA LYS A 54 -32.48 -5.47 20.60
C LYS A 54 -31.33 -4.80 19.85
N PRO A 55 -31.06 -5.18 18.59
CA PRO A 55 -30.06 -4.49 17.78
C PRO A 55 -30.47 -3.03 17.59
N CYS A 56 -29.61 -2.10 18.00
CA CYS A 56 -29.78 -0.68 17.71
C CYS A 56 -29.98 -0.46 16.20
N GLU A 57 -30.90 0.42 15.80
CA GLU A 57 -31.09 0.80 14.39
C GLU A 57 -29.83 1.40 13.75
N CYS A 58 -28.86 1.83 14.57
CA CYS A 58 -27.54 2.20 14.11
C CYS A 58 -26.70 1.02 13.58
N LYS A 59 -26.99 -0.23 14.01
CA LYS A 59 -26.43 -1.46 13.40
C LYS A 59 -27.15 -1.85 12.10
N SER A 60 -28.43 -1.54 11.93
CA SER A 60 -29.09 -1.65 10.61
C SER A 60 -28.74 -0.48 9.66
N LYS A 61 -28.07 0.55 10.18
CA LYS A 61 -27.30 1.53 9.41
C LYS A 61 -25.81 1.19 9.27
N ALA A 62 -25.36 0.00 9.70
CA ALA A 62 -24.01 -0.49 9.43
C ALA A 62 -23.91 -1.32 8.14
N ILE A 63 -25.03 -1.78 7.56
CA ILE A 63 -25.08 -2.23 6.16
C ILE A 63 -26.47 -1.90 5.62
N ARG A 64 -26.66 -0.65 5.19
CA ARG A 64 -27.43 -0.40 3.98
C ARG A 64 -26.39 -0.08 2.91
N TYR A 65 -25.98 -1.11 2.17
CA TYR A 65 -25.86 -0.90 0.73
C TYR A 65 -27.26 -0.45 0.30
N SER A 66 -27.45 0.86 0.31
CA SER A 66 -28.54 1.49 -0.40
C SER A 66 -28.33 1.12 -1.86
N GLU A 67 -29.10 0.14 -2.34
CA GLU A 67 -29.54 0.14 -3.72
C GLU A 67 -30.18 1.51 -3.96
N ASN A 68 -29.61 2.25 -4.91
CA ASN A 68 -29.86 3.66 -5.23
C ASN A 68 -29.08 4.71 -4.43
N VAL A 69 -27.74 4.55 -4.38
CA VAL A 69 -26.91 5.72 -4.65
C VAL A 69 -26.67 5.74 -6.15
N ASN A 70 -27.40 6.62 -6.84
CA ASN A 70 -27.14 6.95 -8.24
C ASN A 70 -25.93 7.91 -8.34
N ASN A 71 -24.84 7.54 -7.68
CA ASN A 71 -23.60 8.29 -7.49
C ASN A 71 -22.54 7.19 -7.30
N SER A 72 -21.40 7.17 -7.92
CA SER A 72 -20.49 8.23 -8.25
C SER A 72 -19.47 7.49 -9.10
N GLU A 73 -19.22 7.97 -10.31
CA GLU A 73 -18.21 7.39 -11.19
C GLU A 73 -16.94 7.19 -10.37
N LEU A 74 -16.57 5.93 -10.06
CA LEU A 74 -15.35 5.64 -9.32
C LEU A 74 -14.23 6.39 -10.02
N THR A 75 -13.38 7.07 -9.25
CA THR A 75 -12.29 7.88 -9.80
C THR A 75 -11.00 7.09 -9.79
N CYS A 76 -10.12 7.43 -10.73
CA CYS A 76 -8.82 6.80 -10.85
C CYS A 76 -7.97 7.17 -9.65
N ILE A 77 -7.38 6.15 -9.00
CA ILE A 77 -6.51 6.35 -7.82
C ILE A 77 -5.30 7.24 -8.18
N ILE A 78 -4.82 7.16 -9.42
CA ILE A 78 -3.60 7.84 -9.88
C ILE A 78 -3.86 9.31 -10.25
N CYS A 79 -4.93 9.61 -10.99
CA CYS A 79 -5.14 10.94 -11.56
C CYS A 79 -6.45 11.60 -11.13
N GLY A 80 -7.30 10.94 -10.35
CA GLY A 80 -8.59 11.47 -9.88
C GLY A 80 -9.70 11.54 -10.94
N GLU A 81 -9.40 11.26 -12.20
CA GLU A 81 -10.38 11.29 -13.30
C GLU A 81 -11.42 10.16 -13.18
N PRO A 82 -12.63 10.34 -13.71
CA PRO A 82 -13.63 9.27 -13.74
C PRO A 82 -13.09 8.02 -14.45
N SER A 83 -13.24 6.87 -13.83
CA SER A 83 -12.74 5.58 -14.30
C SER A 83 -13.85 4.56 -14.53
N ASN A 84 -15.09 5.02 -14.71
CA ASN A 84 -16.26 4.21 -15.07
C ASN A 84 -16.36 2.93 -14.20
N GLY A 85 -16.25 3.11 -12.89
CA GLY A 85 -16.33 2.01 -11.92
C GLY A 85 -15.04 1.20 -11.72
N LYS A 86 -13.90 1.59 -12.29
CA LYS A 86 -12.59 0.91 -12.12
C LYS A 86 -11.62 1.69 -11.23
N HIS A 87 -10.59 1.06 -10.69
CA HIS A 87 -9.55 1.78 -9.90
C HIS A 87 -8.60 2.63 -10.76
N PHE A 88 -8.53 2.35 -12.07
CA PHE A 88 -7.69 3.07 -13.01
C PHE A 88 -8.49 3.51 -14.23
N CYS A 89 -8.32 4.76 -14.67
CA CYS A 89 -8.83 5.22 -15.95
C CYS A 89 -8.05 4.58 -17.11
N ARG A 90 -8.57 4.68 -18.34
CA ARG A 90 -7.96 4.02 -19.51
C ARG A 90 -6.53 4.49 -19.78
N SER A 91 -6.25 5.79 -19.60
CA SER A 91 -4.93 6.38 -19.82
C SER A 91 -3.92 5.91 -18.77
N CYS A 92 -4.24 6.01 -17.48
CA CYS A 92 -3.37 5.52 -16.41
C CYS A 92 -3.15 4.00 -16.50
N TYR A 93 -4.19 3.22 -16.79
CA TYR A 93 -4.01 1.78 -17.02
C TYR A 93 -3.04 1.51 -18.18
N ALA A 94 -3.22 2.15 -19.33
CA ALA A 94 -2.31 1.96 -20.46
C ALA A 94 -0.86 2.39 -20.15
N LYS A 95 -0.68 3.46 -19.36
CA LYS A 95 0.63 3.97 -18.95
C LYS A 95 1.35 3.03 -17.99
N TYR A 96 0.63 2.44 -17.01
CA TYR A 96 1.24 1.69 -15.90
C TYR A 96 0.96 0.19 -15.88
N LYS A 97 0.21 -0.39 -16.83
CA LYS A 97 -0.16 -1.82 -16.81
C LYS A 97 1.03 -2.80 -16.69
N ASP A 98 2.21 -2.37 -17.14
CA ASP A 98 3.44 -3.16 -17.11
C ASP A 98 4.55 -2.46 -16.27
N ARG A 99 4.18 -1.55 -15.35
CA ARG A 99 5.11 -0.78 -14.50
C ARG A 99 4.70 -0.89 -13.02
N SER A 100 5.65 -0.73 -12.10
CA SER A 100 5.36 -0.43 -10.70
C SER A 100 5.12 1.07 -10.54
N VAL A 101 4.15 1.42 -9.69
CA VAL A 101 3.86 2.81 -9.30
C VAL A 101 3.68 2.82 -7.80
N ASP A 102 4.56 3.52 -7.11
CA ASP A 102 4.44 3.71 -5.67
C ASP A 102 3.54 4.92 -5.42
N ILE A 103 2.48 4.70 -4.65
CA ILE A 103 1.52 5.73 -4.28
C ILE A 103 1.43 5.86 -2.77
N ARG A 104 1.39 7.10 -2.30
CA ARG A 104 1.02 7.42 -0.92
C ARG A 104 -0.42 7.89 -0.91
N ILE A 105 -1.22 7.25 -0.07
CA ILE A 105 -2.61 7.65 0.17
C ILE A 105 -2.69 8.29 1.55
N THR A 106 -3.08 9.56 1.63
CA THR A 106 -3.36 10.27 2.88
C THR A 106 -4.84 10.63 2.97
N HIS A 107 -5.37 10.57 4.20
CA HIS A 107 -6.77 10.90 4.51
C HIS A 107 -7.83 10.12 3.70
N CYS A 108 -7.41 9.02 3.03
CA CYS A 108 -8.22 8.24 2.08
C CYS A 108 -8.79 9.06 0.91
N THR A 109 -8.28 10.27 0.65
CA THR A 109 -8.80 11.18 -0.38
C THR A 109 -7.68 11.82 -1.20
N GLU A 110 -6.48 11.87 -0.67
CA GLU A 110 -5.32 12.48 -1.31
C GLU A 110 -4.38 11.37 -1.78
N THR A 111 -4.06 11.37 -3.06
CA THR A 111 -3.09 10.46 -3.65
C THR A 111 -1.90 11.23 -4.20
N GLU A 112 -0.73 10.87 -3.73
CA GLU A 112 0.55 11.34 -4.24
C GLU A 112 1.24 10.18 -4.95
N ILE A 113 1.56 10.36 -6.23
CA ILE A 113 2.43 9.43 -6.95
C ILE A 113 3.85 9.69 -6.43
N LEU A 114 4.33 8.80 -5.56
CA LEU A 114 5.70 8.85 -5.06
C LEU A 114 6.68 8.50 -6.17
N ASP A 115 6.27 7.62 -7.09
CA ASP A 115 7.14 7.21 -8.17
C ASP A 115 6.38 6.82 -9.45
N GLU A 116 6.55 7.61 -10.51
CA GLU A 116 5.95 7.38 -11.82
C GLU A 116 6.90 6.62 -12.78
N TYR A 117 8.23 6.63 -12.51
CA TYR A 117 9.28 6.16 -13.43
C TYR A 117 10.59 5.67 -12.77
N GLY A 118 10.66 5.46 -11.46
CA GLY A 118 11.93 5.22 -10.76
C GLY A 118 12.75 6.51 -10.71
N ASN A 119 12.33 7.49 -9.92
CA ASN A 119 12.91 8.85 -9.88
C ASN A 119 14.38 8.95 -9.43
N LEU A 120 15.17 7.87 -9.48
CA LEU A 120 16.59 7.88 -9.11
C LEU A 120 16.76 8.64 -7.76
N ILE A 121 15.87 8.38 -6.80
CA ILE A 121 15.78 9.20 -5.58
C ILE A 121 16.77 8.72 -4.53
N TYR A 122 17.15 7.45 -4.62
CA TYR A 122 18.13 6.86 -3.73
C TYR A 122 19.51 7.20 -4.27
N THR A 123 20.33 7.79 -3.41
CA THR A 123 21.71 8.15 -3.73
C THR A 123 22.62 7.13 -3.06
N CYS A 124 23.47 6.48 -3.84
CA CYS A 124 24.51 5.60 -3.31
C CYS A 124 25.65 6.42 -2.68
N ASP A 125 26.54 5.74 -1.96
CA ASP A 125 27.70 6.35 -1.29
C ASP A 125 28.71 6.97 -2.29
N ASP A 126 28.63 6.61 -3.58
CA ASP A 126 29.42 7.21 -4.65
C ASP A 126 28.73 8.39 -5.35
N GLY A 127 27.57 8.80 -4.86
CA GLY A 127 26.78 9.90 -5.37
C GLY A 127 25.92 9.57 -6.59
N ARG A 128 26.01 8.36 -7.16
CA ARG A 128 25.10 7.96 -8.24
C ARG A 128 23.69 7.78 -7.68
N LYS A 129 22.72 7.98 -8.54
CA LYS A 129 21.32 7.78 -8.20
C LYS A 129 20.79 6.48 -8.78
N VAL A 130 19.90 5.80 -8.06
CA VAL A 130 19.35 4.48 -8.41
C VAL A 130 17.85 4.39 -8.09
N ARG A 131 17.16 3.41 -8.69
CA ARG A 131 15.68 3.37 -8.72
C ARG A 131 15.08 2.85 -7.42
N SER A 132 15.77 1.96 -6.71
CA SER A 132 15.24 1.35 -5.49
C SER A 132 16.19 1.48 -4.29
N ARG A 133 15.61 1.35 -3.08
CA ARG A 133 16.38 1.27 -1.83
C ARG A 133 17.34 0.07 -1.84
N ALA A 134 16.90 -1.05 -2.41
CA ALA A 134 17.70 -2.26 -2.56
C ALA A 134 18.94 -2.01 -3.44
N GLU A 135 18.74 -1.41 -4.61
CA GLU A 135 19.83 -0.99 -5.49
C GLU A 135 20.82 -0.09 -4.75
N ALA A 136 20.34 0.89 -3.96
CA ALA A 136 21.22 1.79 -3.24
C ALA A 136 22.08 1.06 -2.20
N ILE A 137 21.49 0.11 -1.46
CA ILE A 137 22.22 -0.73 -0.49
C ILE A 137 23.30 -1.55 -1.20
N ILE A 138 22.97 -2.21 -2.31
CA ILE A 138 23.90 -3.03 -3.11
C ILE A 138 25.03 -2.14 -3.68
N CYS A 139 24.66 -1.04 -4.32
CA CYS A 139 25.53 -0.06 -4.95
C CYS A 139 26.52 0.56 -3.94
N SER A 140 26.04 1.04 -2.79
CA SER A 140 26.89 1.55 -1.71
C SER A 140 27.85 0.48 -1.19
N TRP A 141 27.39 -0.76 -1.02
CA TRP A 141 28.28 -1.85 -0.61
C TRP A 141 29.40 -2.12 -1.63
N LEU A 142 29.06 -2.18 -2.92
CA LEU A 142 30.02 -2.40 -4.00
C LEU A 142 31.05 -1.27 -4.05
N TYR A 143 30.61 -0.02 -3.93
CA TYR A 143 31.49 1.14 -3.87
C TYR A 143 32.44 1.12 -2.66
N ASN A 144 31.91 0.82 -1.47
CA ASN A 144 32.71 0.75 -0.25
C ASN A 144 33.77 -0.35 -0.29
N ASN A 145 33.52 -1.42 -1.04
CA ASN A 145 34.48 -2.50 -1.30
C ASN A 145 35.35 -2.25 -2.56
N LYS A 146 35.32 -1.05 -3.13
CA LYS A 146 36.14 -0.62 -4.28
C LYS A 146 35.92 -1.44 -5.54
N ILE A 147 34.69 -1.90 -5.75
CA ILE A 147 34.28 -2.68 -6.92
C ILE A 147 33.74 -1.74 -7.99
N ARG A 148 34.29 -1.80 -9.20
CA ARG A 148 33.80 -1.00 -10.33
C ARG A 148 32.46 -1.56 -10.80
N ILE A 149 31.52 -0.67 -11.09
CA ILE A 149 30.18 -1.02 -11.56
C ILE A 149 29.69 -0.09 -12.66
N LYS A 150 28.99 -0.64 -13.64
CA LYS A 150 28.11 0.08 -14.57
C LYS A 150 26.66 -0.12 -14.15
N TYR A 151 25.87 0.95 -14.16
CA TYR A 151 24.45 0.91 -13.78
C TYR A 151 23.59 0.72 -15.03
N GLU A 152 22.63 -0.21 -15.00
CA GLU A 152 21.71 -0.52 -16.10
C GLU A 152 22.38 -0.77 -17.47
N GLU A 153 23.56 -1.42 -17.48
CA GLU A 153 24.27 -1.75 -18.72
C GLU A 153 23.39 -2.68 -19.58
N PRO A 154 22.99 -2.25 -20.80
CA PRO A 154 22.02 -2.99 -21.59
C PRO A 154 22.60 -4.30 -22.12
N VAL A 155 21.82 -5.37 -22.00
CA VAL A 155 22.09 -6.66 -22.64
C VAL A 155 21.17 -6.81 -23.84
N TYR A 156 21.76 -6.84 -25.04
CA TYR A 156 21.02 -7.02 -26.29
C TYR A 156 20.85 -8.50 -26.61
N TYR A 157 19.64 -8.91 -27.00
CA TYR A 157 19.36 -10.26 -27.44
C TYR A 157 18.40 -10.26 -28.63
N ARG A 158 18.44 -11.32 -29.43
CA ARG A 158 17.47 -11.53 -30.51
C ARG A 158 16.33 -12.39 -30.00
N ASP A 159 15.11 -11.88 -30.09
CA ASP A 159 13.91 -12.60 -29.71
C ASP A 159 13.50 -13.56 -30.84
N GLU A 160 13.48 -14.85 -30.56
CA GLU A 160 13.24 -15.88 -31.58
C GLU A 160 11.79 -15.88 -32.10
N GLU A 161 10.82 -15.46 -31.29
CA GLU A 161 9.41 -15.40 -31.67
C GLU A 161 9.10 -14.22 -32.60
N SER A 162 9.60 -13.03 -32.26
CA SER A 162 9.34 -11.81 -33.04
C SER A 162 10.40 -11.54 -34.12
N GLY A 163 11.60 -12.12 -33.99
CA GLY A 163 12.75 -11.82 -34.84
C GLY A 163 13.43 -10.48 -34.53
N GLU A 164 12.94 -9.73 -33.54
CA GLU A 164 13.43 -8.40 -33.19
C GLU A 164 14.60 -8.43 -32.20
N THR A 165 15.45 -7.41 -32.24
CA THR A 165 16.45 -7.18 -31.18
C THR A 165 15.78 -6.47 -30.00
N LYS A 166 15.85 -7.10 -28.84
CA LYS A 166 15.33 -6.57 -27.57
C LYS A 166 16.49 -6.32 -26.59
N THR A 167 16.20 -5.56 -25.54
CA THR A 167 17.16 -5.24 -24.48
C THR A 167 16.66 -5.67 -23.11
N LEU A 168 17.58 -6.20 -22.31
CA LEU A 168 17.43 -6.32 -20.86
C LEU A 168 18.27 -5.24 -20.20
N HIS A 169 17.83 -4.78 -19.04
CA HIS A 169 18.53 -3.79 -18.22
C HIS A 169 18.75 -4.36 -16.81
N PRO A 170 19.77 -5.22 -16.62
CA PRO A 170 20.16 -5.68 -15.29
C PRO A 170 20.62 -4.48 -14.44
N ASP A 171 20.39 -4.50 -13.13
CA ASP A 171 20.65 -3.34 -12.27
C ASP A 171 22.12 -2.92 -12.27
N PHE A 172 23.04 -3.88 -12.16
CA PHE A 172 24.48 -3.60 -12.14
C PHE A 172 25.28 -4.58 -13.00
N PHE A 173 26.31 -4.07 -13.65
CA PHE A 173 27.35 -4.88 -14.29
C PHE A 173 28.71 -4.60 -13.67
N LEU A 174 29.41 -5.66 -13.26
CA LEU A 174 30.73 -5.62 -12.65
C LEU A 174 31.77 -6.06 -13.70
N PRO A 175 32.43 -5.12 -14.41
CA PRO A 175 33.30 -5.45 -15.54
C PRO A 175 34.50 -6.31 -15.15
N ASP A 176 35.04 -6.15 -13.94
CA ASP A 176 36.20 -6.91 -13.45
C ASP A 176 35.87 -8.38 -13.17
N TYR A 177 34.58 -8.72 -13.10
CA TYR A 177 34.08 -10.06 -12.77
C TYR A 177 33.25 -10.67 -13.90
N GLU A 178 32.97 -9.90 -14.96
CA GLU A 178 32.00 -10.24 -16.01
C GLU A 178 30.65 -10.69 -15.44
N LEU A 179 30.22 -10.03 -14.36
CA LEU A 179 29.06 -10.43 -13.56
C LEU A 179 27.99 -9.35 -13.60
N TYR A 180 26.76 -9.75 -13.93
CA TYR A 180 25.57 -8.92 -13.73
C TYR A 180 24.93 -9.22 -12.37
N ILE A 181 24.34 -8.20 -11.76
CA ILE A 181 23.54 -8.32 -10.54
C ILE A 181 22.14 -7.79 -10.84
N GLU A 182 21.13 -8.55 -10.45
CA GLU A 182 19.72 -8.16 -10.56
C GLU A 182 19.01 -8.41 -9.23
N TYR A 183 18.29 -7.42 -8.74
CA TYR A 183 17.53 -7.48 -7.50
C TYR A 183 16.05 -7.83 -7.78
N ASN A 184 15.53 -8.80 -7.04
CA ASN A 184 14.17 -9.29 -7.17
C ASN A 184 13.41 -9.25 -5.85
N GLU A 185 12.33 -8.49 -5.81
CA GLU A 185 11.30 -8.54 -4.77
C GLU A 185 10.44 -9.79 -4.97
N LEU A 186 10.91 -10.93 -4.48
CA LEU A 186 10.21 -12.21 -4.62
C LEU A 186 8.92 -12.22 -3.80
N SER A 187 7.78 -11.84 -4.40
CA SER A 187 6.47 -12.06 -3.76
C SER A 187 5.28 -12.33 -4.70
N ASN A 188 5.41 -12.17 -6.03
CA ASN A 188 4.27 -12.29 -6.95
C ASN A 188 4.45 -13.39 -8.02
N PRO A 189 3.51 -14.36 -8.15
CA PRO A 189 3.57 -15.45 -9.14
C PRO A 189 3.66 -15.00 -10.60
N LYS A 190 3.08 -13.84 -10.97
CA LYS A 190 3.15 -13.32 -12.35
C LYS A 190 4.56 -12.85 -12.70
N TYR A 191 5.34 -12.42 -11.71
CA TYR A 191 6.74 -12.02 -11.88
C TYR A 191 7.66 -13.22 -12.11
N LEU A 192 7.32 -14.41 -11.59
CA LEU A 192 8.12 -15.62 -11.78
C LEU A 192 8.30 -15.99 -13.27
N LYS A 193 7.24 -15.88 -14.08
CA LYS A 193 7.31 -16.20 -15.53
C LYS A 193 8.22 -15.23 -16.30
N SER A 194 8.17 -13.94 -15.98
CA SER A 194 9.06 -12.96 -16.60
C SER A 194 10.51 -13.24 -16.21
N LYS A 195 10.77 -13.65 -14.96
CA LYS A 195 12.12 -13.94 -14.47
C LYS A 195 12.69 -15.23 -15.03
N GLU A 196 11.87 -16.27 -15.21
CA GLU A 196 12.28 -17.48 -15.95
C GLU A 196 12.64 -17.16 -17.40
N TYR A 197 11.90 -16.28 -18.05
CA TYR A 197 12.22 -15.83 -19.41
C TYR A 197 13.55 -15.06 -19.44
N THR A 198 13.74 -14.09 -18.55
CA THR A 198 15.00 -13.33 -18.43
C THR A 198 16.18 -14.24 -18.14
N GLN A 199 16.05 -15.18 -17.19
CA GLN A 199 17.11 -16.13 -16.85
C GLN A 199 17.51 -17.00 -18.04
N LYS A 200 16.53 -17.51 -18.81
CA LYS A 200 16.80 -18.28 -20.04
C LYS A 200 17.58 -17.47 -21.07
N ILE A 201 17.33 -16.17 -21.18
CA ILE A 201 18.11 -15.29 -22.07
C ILE A 201 19.55 -15.18 -21.58
N TYR A 202 19.75 -14.91 -20.28
CA TYR A 202 21.10 -14.85 -19.72
C TYR A 202 21.88 -16.16 -19.91
N ASP A 203 21.24 -17.31 -19.68
CA ASP A 203 21.83 -18.63 -19.86
C ASP A 203 22.20 -18.87 -21.34
N LYS A 204 21.29 -18.53 -22.28
CA LYS A 204 21.55 -18.62 -23.73
C LYS A 204 22.73 -17.75 -24.17
N LEU A 205 22.90 -16.58 -23.55
CA LEU A 205 24.01 -15.66 -23.84
C LEU A 205 25.30 -16.03 -23.10
N GLY A 206 25.28 -17.02 -22.20
CA GLY A 206 26.44 -17.42 -21.41
C GLY A 206 26.89 -16.36 -20.40
N LEU A 207 25.98 -15.48 -19.95
CA LEU A 207 26.29 -14.40 -19.02
C LEU A 207 26.30 -14.91 -17.57
N LYS A 208 27.26 -14.44 -16.76
CA LYS A 208 27.22 -14.66 -15.31
C LYS A 208 26.26 -13.66 -14.71
N VAL A 209 25.20 -14.14 -14.08
CA VAL A 209 24.20 -13.29 -13.42
C VAL A 209 23.97 -13.76 -12.00
N LEU A 210 23.97 -12.82 -11.06
CA LEU A 210 23.60 -13.01 -9.67
C LEU A 210 22.24 -12.36 -9.42
N ILE A 211 21.25 -13.17 -9.10
CA ILE A 211 19.95 -12.68 -8.63
C ILE A 211 20.00 -12.55 -7.11
N MET A 212 19.73 -11.35 -6.61
CA MET A 212 19.60 -11.04 -5.19
C MET A 212 18.12 -10.83 -4.81
N THR A 213 17.80 -11.07 -3.54
CA THR A 213 16.44 -11.00 -3.00
C THR A 213 16.43 -10.22 -1.68
N ASP A 214 15.24 -9.93 -1.13
CA ASP A 214 15.13 -9.30 0.20
C ASP A 214 15.93 -10.02 1.30
N LYS A 215 16.04 -11.36 1.22
CA LYS A 215 16.83 -12.15 2.18
C LYS A 215 18.32 -11.84 2.07
N ASP A 216 18.82 -11.63 0.86
CA ASP A 216 20.23 -11.31 0.61
C ASP A 216 20.58 -9.89 1.04
N LEU A 217 19.60 -8.98 1.10
CA LEU A 217 19.81 -7.62 1.61
C LEU A 217 20.05 -7.56 3.12
N GLN A 218 19.62 -8.57 3.88
CA GLN A 218 19.88 -8.63 5.32
C GLN A 218 21.37 -8.74 5.62
N ASP A 219 22.12 -9.45 4.76
CA ASP A 219 23.57 -9.53 4.80
C ASP A 219 24.15 -9.61 3.38
N VAL A 220 24.31 -8.43 2.77
CA VAL A 220 24.88 -8.27 1.44
C VAL A 220 26.31 -8.83 1.36
N ALA A 221 27.07 -8.75 2.45
CA ALA A 221 28.45 -9.23 2.47
C ALA A 221 28.50 -10.76 2.38
N ALA A 222 27.63 -11.46 3.11
CA ALA A 222 27.52 -12.91 3.02
C ALA A 222 27.13 -13.39 1.61
N CYS A 223 26.31 -12.61 0.89
CA CYS A 223 25.92 -12.91 -0.48
C CYS A 223 27.06 -12.62 -1.49
N LEU A 224 27.67 -11.43 -1.43
CA LEU A 224 28.59 -10.96 -2.47
C LEU A 224 30.04 -11.41 -2.27
N LYS A 225 30.55 -11.49 -1.04
CA LYS A 225 31.98 -11.82 -0.81
C LYS A 225 32.41 -13.17 -1.40
N PRO A 226 31.63 -14.26 -1.25
CA PRO A 226 31.98 -15.55 -1.84
C PRO A 226 32.00 -15.57 -3.37
N ARG A 227 31.46 -14.54 -4.03
CA ARG A 227 31.42 -14.44 -5.50
C ARG A 227 32.48 -13.50 -6.05
N LEU A 228 32.92 -12.53 -5.25
CA LEU A 228 33.80 -11.45 -5.69
C LEU A 228 35.24 -11.56 -5.13
N PHE A 229 35.47 -12.35 -4.09
CA PHE A 229 36.78 -12.42 -3.43
C PHE A 229 37.32 -13.85 -3.27
N VAL A 230 36.68 -14.84 -3.90
CA VAL A 230 37.25 -16.19 -3.96
C VAL A 230 38.38 -16.17 -4.99
N ARG A 231 39.60 -16.30 -4.48
CA ARG A 231 40.82 -16.54 -5.24
C ARG A 231 40.98 -18.01 -5.56
#